data_AF-A0A936KYC6-F1
#
_entry.id   AF-A0A936KYC6-F1
#
_cell.length_a   1.000
_cell.length_b   1.000
_cell.length_c   1.000
_cell.angle_alpha   90.00
_cell.angle_beta   90.00
_cell.angle_gamma   90.00
#
_symmetry.space_group_name_H-M   'P 1'
#
loop_
_entity.id
_entity.type
_entity.pdbx_description
1 polymer ?
#
loop_
_entity_poly.entity_id
_entity_poly.type
_entity_poly.pdbx_seq_one_letter_code
_entity_poly.pdbx_strand_id
1 'polypeptide(L)'
;MDSSNNSVNQKKISFPLIIWTSIIAIGVVVKLLHFLSPILIVIGFAGLTSYTINEFIVLKKISKLKISLTIICSLFLVVLLGGSFFNNGFPLNIIAVIIYFVSLIIFMIINITRNRKNANQLNN
;
A
#
# COMPACT_ATOMS: atom_id res chain seq x y z
N MET A 1 -23.15 -5.86 37.20
CA MET A 1 -23.45 -5.05 36.00
C MET A 1 -22.12 -4.67 35.38
N ASP A 2 -21.63 -5.54 34.50
CA ASP A 2 -20.27 -5.50 33.95
C ASP A 2 -20.19 -4.50 32.79
N SER A 3 -19.50 -3.38 33.01
CA SER A 3 -19.17 -2.39 31.97
C SER A 3 -17.66 -2.31 31.68
N SER A 4 -16.85 -3.27 32.16
CA SER A 4 -15.38 -3.16 32.10
C SER A 4 -14.69 -3.83 30.91
N ASN A 5 -15.39 -4.59 30.05
CA ASN A 5 -14.73 -5.43 29.04
C ASN A 5 -14.66 -4.86 27.60
N ASN A 6 -15.10 -3.63 27.35
CA ASN A 6 -15.23 -3.10 25.98
C ASN A 6 -14.12 -2.13 25.51
N SER A 7 -13.10 -1.84 26.31
CA SER A 7 -12.15 -0.75 26.02
C SER A 7 -10.79 -1.17 25.44
N VAL A 8 -10.50 -2.47 25.27
CA VAL A 8 -9.18 -2.92 24.81
C VAL A 8 -9.22 -3.61 23.44
N ASN A 9 -10.17 -3.24 22.58
CA ASN A 9 -9.99 -3.43 21.14
C ASN A 9 -9.17 -2.25 20.58
N GLN A 10 -7.95 -2.09 21.09
CA GLN A 10 -6.98 -1.20 20.47
C GLN A 10 -6.70 -1.72 19.06
N LYS A 11 -7.32 -1.02 18.11
CA LYS A 11 -7.14 -1.12 16.68
C LYS A 11 -5.67 -0.80 16.37
N LYS A 12 -4.76 -1.76 16.61
CA LYS A 12 -3.32 -1.62 16.34
C LYS A 12 -3.16 -1.22 14.89
N ILE A 13 -2.89 0.06 14.65
CA ILE A 13 -2.54 0.56 13.33
C ILE A 13 -1.32 -0.24 12.91
N SER A 14 -1.47 -0.96 11.81
CA SER A 14 -0.47 -1.92 11.39
C SER A 14 0.76 -1.14 10.94
N PHE A 15 1.91 -1.39 11.58
CA PHE A 15 3.19 -0.74 11.27
C PHE A 15 3.50 -0.58 9.76
N PRO A 16 3.19 -1.57 8.88
CA PRO A 16 3.34 -1.40 7.44
C PRO A 16 2.52 -0.25 6.84
N LEU A 17 1.30 -0.04 7.33
CA LEU A 17 0.43 1.03 6.86
C LEU A 17 1.02 2.40 7.16
N ILE A 18 1.62 2.58 8.34
CA ILE A 18 2.29 3.83 8.72
C ILE A 18 3.47 4.08 7.79
N ILE A 19 4.34 3.08 7.58
CA ILE A 19 5.51 3.22 6.70
C ILE A 19 5.11 3.66 5.30
N TRP A 20 4.17 2.94 4.67
CA TRP A 20 3.79 3.23 3.29
C TRP A 20 3.09 4.58 3.16
N THR A 21 2.22 4.94 4.12
CA THR A 21 1.56 6.25 4.12
C THR A 21 2.58 7.38 4.31
N SER A 22 3.59 7.20 5.17
CA SER A 22 4.67 8.18 5.35
C SER A 22 5.51 8.35 4.08
N ILE A 23 5.84 7.26 3.36
CA ILE A 23 6.57 7.34 2.09
C ILE A 23 5.77 8.13 1.05
N ILE A 24 4.45 7.88 0.96
CA ILE A 24 3.57 8.65 0.06
C ILE A 24 3.55 10.12 0.46
N ALA A 25 3.38 10.43 1.75
CA ALA A 25 3.35 11.80 2.25
C ALA A 25 4.65 12.56 1.93
N ILE A 26 5.80 11.93 2.17
CA ILE A 26 7.12 12.47 1.79
C ILE A 26 7.18 12.67 0.26
N GLY A 27 6.75 11.69 -0.53
CA GLY A 27 6.73 11.80 -1.99
C GLY A 27 5.88 12.97 -2.49
N VAL A 28 4.75 13.24 -1.86
CA VAL A 28 3.89 14.39 -2.19
C VAL A 28 4.59 15.71 -1.85
N VAL A 29 5.16 15.83 -0.65
CA VAL A 29 5.90 17.04 -0.24
C VAL A 29 7.07 17.30 -1.19
N VAL A 30 7.84 16.27 -1.52
CA VAL A 30 8.99 16.41 -2.42
C VAL A 30 8.56 16.77 -3.85
N LYS A 31 7.41 16.24 -4.33
CA LYS A 31 6.82 16.67 -5.61
C LYS A 31 6.43 18.14 -5.59
N LEU A 32 5.83 18.62 -4.51
CA LEU A 32 5.47 20.04 -4.34
C LEU A 32 6.69 20.94 -4.32
N LEU A 33 7.81 20.46 -3.77
CA LEU A 33 9.08 21.18 -3.75
C LEU A 33 9.87 21.06 -5.07
N HIS A 34 9.34 20.36 -6.09
CA HIS A 34 10.00 20.11 -7.37
C HIS A 34 11.38 19.40 -7.26
N PHE A 35 11.70 18.80 -6.10
CA PHE A 35 13.03 18.26 -5.82
C PHE A 35 13.27 16.86 -6.40
N LEU A 36 12.25 15.99 -6.44
CA LEU A 36 12.36 14.63 -7.01
C LEU A 36 11.27 14.31 -8.04
N SER A 37 11.63 13.37 -8.91
CA SER A 37 10.73 12.62 -9.77
C SER A 37 9.59 11.95 -8.97
N PRO A 38 8.35 11.89 -9.52
CA PRO A 38 7.16 11.35 -8.83
C PRO A 38 7.23 9.84 -8.54
N ILE A 39 8.37 9.19 -8.79
CA ILE A 39 8.65 7.78 -8.54
C ILE A 39 8.42 7.38 -7.07
N LEU A 40 8.73 8.25 -6.10
CA LEU A 40 8.57 7.93 -4.69
C LEU A 40 7.09 7.70 -4.31
N ILE A 41 6.19 8.47 -4.92
CA ILE A 41 4.74 8.31 -4.78
C ILE A 41 4.31 6.96 -5.36
N VAL A 42 4.84 6.62 -6.54
CA VAL A 42 4.54 5.35 -7.23
C VAL A 42 4.98 4.14 -6.39
N ILE A 43 6.18 4.16 -5.83
CA ILE A 43 6.70 3.11 -4.95
C ILE A 43 5.85 3.00 -3.68
N GLY A 44 5.49 4.14 -3.08
CA GLY A 44 4.65 4.17 -1.89
C GLY A 44 3.28 3.53 -2.13
N PHE A 45 2.62 3.88 -3.25
CA PHE A 45 1.36 3.28 -3.64
C PHE A 45 1.49 1.79 -3.97
N ALA A 46 2.56 1.36 -4.66
CA ALA A 46 2.79 -0.06 -4.94
C ALA A 46 2.94 -0.89 -3.65
N GLY A 47 3.69 -0.37 -2.67
CA GLY A 47 3.83 -0.99 -1.35
C GLY A 47 2.50 -1.06 -0.59
N LEU A 48 1.72 0.02 -0.59
CA LEU A 48 0.41 0.08 0.05
C LEU A 48 -0.60 -0.88 -0.59
N THR A 49 -0.62 -0.96 -1.92
CA THR A 49 -1.45 -1.91 -2.68
C THR A 49 -1.05 -3.34 -2.37
N SER A 50 0.26 -3.65 -2.35
CA SER A 50 0.72 -5.01 -2.01
C SER A 50 0.31 -5.43 -0.59
N TYR A 51 0.33 -4.49 0.36
CA TYR A 51 -0.06 -4.74 1.74
C TYR A 51 -1.57 -5.03 1.85
N THR A 52 -2.39 -4.19 1.23
CA THR A 52 -3.86 -4.37 1.25
C THR A 52 -4.30 -5.63 0.53
N ILE A 53 -3.70 -5.96 -0.63
CA ILE A 53 -3.97 -7.21 -1.36
C ILE A 53 -3.55 -8.43 -0.53
N ASN A 54 -2.37 -8.41 0.06
CA ASN A 54 -1.88 -9.53 0.86
C ASN A 54 -2.80 -9.82 2.06
N GLU A 55 -3.32 -8.79 2.73
CA GLU A 55 -4.28 -9.00 3.81
C GLU A 55 -5.65 -9.45 3.32
N PHE A 56 -6.08 -9.01 2.14
CA PHE A 56 -7.31 -9.46 1.50
C PHE A 56 -7.24 -10.95 1.14
N ILE A 57 -6.15 -11.39 0.52
CA ILE A 57 -5.95 -12.77 0.05
C ILE A 57 -5.61 -13.72 1.20
N VAL A 58 -4.66 -13.36 2.07
CA VAL A 58 -4.08 -14.28 3.06
C VAL A 58 -4.83 -14.26 4.38
N LEU A 59 -5.17 -13.07 4.89
CA LEU A 59 -5.75 -12.95 6.24
C LEU A 59 -7.28 -12.94 6.23
N LYS A 60 -7.92 -12.69 5.08
CA LYS A 60 -9.39 -12.52 4.93
C LYS A 60 -10.03 -11.55 5.95
N LYS A 61 -9.21 -10.73 6.63
CA LYS A 61 -9.63 -9.78 7.67
C LYS A 61 -9.73 -8.39 7.06
N ILE A 62 -10.91 -8.11 6.53
CA ILE A 62 -11.21 -6.86 5.86
C ILE A 62 -11.78 -5.88 6.88
N SER A 63 -11.14 -4.72 7.05
CA SER A 63 -11.67 -3.61 7.84
C SER A 63 -12.11 -2.47 6.92
N LYS A 64 -13.08 -1.65 7.37
CA LYS A 64 -13.57 -0.48 6.60
C LYS A 64 -12.44 0.42 6.11
N LEU A 65 -11.42 0.63 6.95
CA LEU A 65 -10.24 1.43 6.61
C LEU A 65 -9.43 0.80 5.47
N LYS A 66 -9.25 -0.53 5.47
CA LYS A 66 -8.52 -1.22 4.41
C LYS A 66 -9.27 -1.18 3.09
N ILE A 67 -10.60 -1.30 3.12
CA ILE A 67 -11.45 -1.15 1.92
C ILE A 67 -11.25 0.24 1.32
N SER A 68 -11.32 1.30 2.14
CA SER A 68 -11.09 2.66 1.63
C SER A 68 -9.69 2.83 1.03
N LEU A 69 -8.67 2.25 1.66
CA LEU A 69 -7.31 2.28 1.11
C LEU A 69 -7.21 1.54 -0.23
N THR A 70 -7.82 0.36 -0.34
CA THR A 70 -7.83 -0.40 -1.60
C THR A 70 -8.50 0.38 -2.71
N ILE A 71 -9.63 1.05 -2.44
CA ILE A 71 -10.29 1.91 -3.43
C ILE A 71 -9.37 3.05 -3.87
N ILE A 72 -8.70 3.72 -2.92
CA ILE A 72 -7.75 4.81 -3.22
C ILE A 72 -6.58 4.29 -4.07
N CYS A 73 -6.01 3.14 -3.73
CA CYS A 73 -4.96 2.47 -4.51
C CYS A 73 -5.42 2.10 -5.93
N SER A 74 -6.65 1.58 -6.08
CA SER A 74 -7.23 1.26 -7.38
C SER A 74 -7.46 2.51 -8.23
N LEU A 75 -7.97 3.60 -7.63
CA LEU A 75 -8.11 4.88 -8.32
C LEU A 75 -6.75 5.42 -8.78
N PHE A 76 -5.72 5.33 -7.93
CA PHE A 76 -4.37 5.73 -8.32
C PHE A 76 -3.84 4.90 -9.49
N LEU A 77 -4.08 3.58 -9.51
CA LEU A 77 -3.72 2.73 -10.64
C LEU A 77 -4.41 3.17 -11.94
N VAL A 78 -5.70 3.51 -11.89
CA VAL A 78 -6.43 4.03 -13.05
C VAL A 78 -5.82 5.34 -13.55
N VAL A 79 -5.50 6.28 -12.64
CA VAL A 79 -4.83 7.54 -12.99
C VAL A 79 -3.46 7.30 -13.62
N LEU A 80 -2.71 6.34 -13.08
CA LEU A 80 -1.37 5.99 -13.53
C LEU A 80 -1.39 5.35 -14.92
N LEU A 81 -2.31 4.42 -15.19
CA LEU A 81 -2.51 3.85 -16.52
C LEU A 81 -3.07 4.89 -17.49
N GLY A 82 -4.06 5.68 -17.06
CA GLY A 82 -4.66 6.76 -17.83
C GLY A 82 -3.64 7.78 -18.31
N GLY A 83 -2.80 8.27 -17.40
CA GLY A 83 -1.73 9.21 -17.72
C GLY A 83 -0.68 8.62 -18.66
N SER A 84 -0.31 7.36 -18.44
CA SER A 84 0.70 6.67 -19.25
C SER A 84 0.24 6.39 -20.68
N PHE A 85 -1.01 5.99 -20.89
CA PHE A 85 -1.50 5.53 -22.20
C PHE A 85 -2.24 6.61 -23.00
N PHE A 86 -2.92 7.55 -22.34
CA PHE A 86 -3.83 8.48 -23.01
C PHE A 86 -3.40 9.95 -22.94
N ASN A 87 -2.44 10.31 -22.09
CA ASN A 87 -2.04 11.70 -21.88
C ASN A 87 -0.56 11.96 -22.19
N ASN A 88 -0.02 11.32 -23.23
CA ASN A 88 1.39 11.44 -23.66
C ASN A 88 2.41 11.20 -22.52
N GLY A 89 2.06 10.39 -21.52
CA GLY A 89 2.92 10.14 -20.35
C GLY A 89 2.79 11.16 -19.21
N PHE A 90 1.89 12.13 -19.28
CA PHE A 90 1.65 13.07 -18.18
C PHE A 90 0.50 12.59 -17.25
N PRO A 91 0.62 12.62 -15.91
CA PRO A 91 1.77 13.04 -15.12
C PRO A 91 2.84 11.95 -14.92
N LEU A 92 2.59 10.72 -15.40
CA LEU A 92 3.45 9.55 -15.19
C LEU A 92 3.60 8.74 -16.49
N ASN A 93 4.85 8.55 -16.91
CA ASN A 93 5.20 7.81 -18.14
C ASN A 93 5.06 6.29 -17.96
N ILE A 94 5.16 5.54 -19.05
CA ILE A 94 5.18 4.07 -19.05
C ILE A 94 6.22 3.46 -18.11
N ILE A 95 7.35 4.15 -17.92
CA ILE A 95 8.39 3.76 -16.97
C ILE A 95 7.84 3.71 -15.53
N ALA A 96 6.98 4.66 -15.14
CA ALA A 96 6.34 4.65 -13.83
C ALA A 96 5.39 3.46 -13.66
N VAL A 97 4.70 3.04 -14.73
CA VAL A 97 3.87 1.84 -14.75
C VAL A 97 4.70 0.59 -14.50
N ILE A 98 5.83 0.47 -15.20
CA ILE A 98 6.75 -0.65 -15.01
C ILE A 98 7.27 -0.67 -13.57
N ILE A 99 7.74 0.47 -13.05
CA ILE A 99 8.22 0.59 -11.66
C ILE A 99 7.14 0.19 -10.66
N TYR A 100 5.89 0.63 -10.88
CA TYR A 100 4.76 0.26 -10.04
C TYR A 100 4.57 -1.25 -9.96
N PHE A 101 4.45 -1.93 -11.11
CA PHE A 101 4.21 -3.38 -11.13
C PHE A 101 5.39 -4.18 -10.59
N VAL A 102 6.62 -3.79 -10.93
CA VAL A 102 7.84 -4.44 -10.40
C VAL A 102 7.89 -4.32 -8.88
N SER A 103 7.65 -3.12 -8.34
CA SER A 103 7.64 -2.88 -6.90
C SER A 103 6.50 -3.65 -6.22
N LEU A 104 5.31 -3.68 -6.83
CA LEU A 104 4.16 -4.42 -6.31
C LEU A 104 4.46 -5.92 -6.18
N ILE A 105 5.04 -6.53 -7.21
CA ILE A 105 5.42 -7.95 -7.19
C ILE A 105 6.46 -8.22 -6.10
N ILE A 106 7.51 -7.40 -6.03
CA ILE A 106 8.57 -7.55 -5.02
C ILE A 106 7.98 -7.48 -3.60
N PHE A 107 7.18 -6.45 -3.31
CA PHE A 107 6.58 -6.28 -1.98
C PHE A 107 5.55 -7.36 -1.66
N MET A 108 4.84 -7.87 -2.66
CA MET A 108 3.91 -8.99 -2.49
C MET A 108 4.66 -10.27 -2.07
N ILE A 109 5.78 -10.60 -2.73
CA ILE A 109 6.63 -11.75 -2.37
C ILE A 109 7.16 -11.61 -0.95
N ILE A 110 7.65 -10.43 -0.58
CA ILE A 110 8.15 -10.14 0.77
C ILE A 110 7.04 -10.34 1.82
N ASN A 111 5.85 -9.79 1.58
CA ASN A 111 4.73 -9.86 2.50
C ASN A 111 4.20 -11.29 2.69
N ILE A 112 4.10 -12.07 1.61
CA ILE A 112 3.70 -13.48 1.65
C ILE A 112 4.74 -14.30 2.44
N THR A 113 6.02 -14.10 2.16
CA THR A 113 7.12 -14.83 2.83
C THR A 113 7.14 -14.52 4.34
N ARG A 114 6.95 -13.25 4.72
CA ARG A 114 6.88 -12.85 6.12
C ARG A 114 5.69 -13.48 6.85
N ASN A 115 4.52 -13.49 6.21
CA ASN A 115 3.33 -14.12 6.78
C ASN A 115 3.50 -15.63 6.99
N ARG A 116 4.14 -16.33 6.04
CA ARG A 116 4.45 -17.76 6.18
C ARG A 116 5.41 -18.04 7.34
N LYS A 117 6.46 -17.22 7.51
CA LYS A 117 7.39 -17.35 8.66
C LYS A 117 6.68 -17.17 9.99
N ASN A 118 5.82 -16.17 10.11
CA ASN A 118 5.06 -15.90 11.33
C ASN A 118 4.07 -17.03 11.65
N ALA A 119 3.46 -17.65 10.64
CA ALA A 119 2.58 -18.80 10.83
C ALA A 119 3.34 -20.03 11.36
N ASN A 120 4.54 -20.29 10.85
CA ASN A 120 5.37 -21.43 11.30
C ASN A 120 5.88 -21.25 12.74
N GLN A 121 6.15 -20.01 13.17
CA GLN A 121 6.56 -19.71 14.55
C GLN A 121 5.45 -19.89 15.59
N LEU A 122 4.19 -19.88 15.19
CA LEU A 122 3.05 -20.11 16.10
C LEU A 122 2.72 -21.59 16.27
N ASN A 123 3.27 -22.45 15.41
CA ASN A 123 3.02 -23.90 15.41
C ASN A 123 4.16 -24.72 16.04
N ASN A 124 5.23 -24.06 16.47
CA ASN A 124 6.37 -24.65 17.19
C ASN A 124 6.40 -24.10 18.62
#